data_AF-A0A924BEC1-F1
#
_entry.id   AF-A0A924BEC1-F1
#
_cell.length_a   1.000
_cell.length_b   1.000
_cell.length_c   1.000
_cell.angle_alpha   90.00
_cell.angle_beta   90.00
_cell.angle_gamma   90.00
#
_symmetry.space_group_name_H-M   'P 1'
#
loop_
_entity.id
_entity.type
_entity.pdbx_description
1 polymer ?
#
loop_
_entity_poly.entity_id
_entity_poly.type
_entity_poly.pdbx_seq_one_letter_code
_entity_poly.pdbx_strand_id
1 'polypeptide(L)'
;LILSITFPIIFSKELITVFWFAEATALMWISKSINSKKLVYGSYAVLVIALGKFFTIDYFYNFGLDDNFVILPSYTFNILSRYIISAFLLVSFYGLIKLFKEIKEVKKQHLIIAVLWSMWVISLFTITNVEVSSFFYTYFSEARFVAVSILWAIFAISLMYTGLRLNQKIVRQVSIALFMITVSKVFFFDISELGVSYKFISFIVLGLILILTSYLYRKYKDDLIGHNESKENTIVNNNLENNTVEERNNNEEV
;
A
#
# COMPACT_ATOMS: atom_id res chain seq x y z
N LEU A 1 -23.00 -0.19 24.14
CA LEU A 1 -22.80 -1.66 24.07
C LEU A 1 -23.96 -2.36 23.35
N ILE A 2 -25.22 -2.19 23.78
CA ILE A 2 -26.39 -2.74 23.05
C ILE A 2 -26.58 -2.06 21.67
N LEU A 3 -26.37 -0.74 21.57
CA LEU A 3 -26.49 -0.02 20.28
C LEU A 3 -25.47 -0.47 19.22
N SER A 4 -24.26 -0.89 19.61
CA SER A 4 -23.23 -1.41 18.68
C SER A 4 -23.57 -2.80 18.15
N ILE A 5 -24.42 -3.56 18.85
CA ILE A 5 -24.81 -4.92 18.46
C ILE A 5 -26.08 -4.89 17.59
N THR A 6 -26.99 -3.94 17.83
CA THR A 6 -28.26 -3.86 17.07
C THR A 6 -28.09 -3.23 15.69
N PHE A 7 -27.20 -2.24 15.53
CA PHE A 7 -27.00 -1.55 14.24
C PHE A 7 -26.50 -2.46 13.10
N PRO A 8 -25.55 -3.39 13.32
CA PRO A 8 -25.08 -4.34 12.31
C PRO A 8 -26.12 -5.39 11.89
N ILE A 9 -27.19 -5.56 12.68
CA ILE A 9 -28.28 -6.52 12.40
C ILE A 9 -29.34 -5.93 11.47
N ILE A 10 -29.52 -4.61 11.50
CA ILE A 10 -30.51 -3.90 10.67
C ILE A 10 -29.92 -3.59 9.28
N PHE A 11 -28.62 -3.33 9.19
CA PHE A 11 -27.92 -3.19 7.92
C PHE A 11 -27.48 -4.57 7.40
N SER A 12 -27.50 -4.75 6.07
CA SER A 12 -27.11 -6.01 5.42
C SER A 12 -25.75 -6.52 5.93
N LYS A 13 -25.55 -7.85 5.93
CA LYS A 13 -24.29 -8.51 6.36
C LYS A 13 -23.03 -7.87 5.77
N GLU A 14 -23.17 -7.23 4.61
CA GLU A 14 -22.16 -6.53 3.82
C GLU A 14 -21.62 -5.25 4.49
N LEU A 15 -22.43 -4.54 5.31
CA LEU A 15 -22.04 -3.26 5.91
C LEU A 15 -21.40 -3.38 7.29
N ILE A 16 -21.33 -4.60 7.83
CA ILE A 16 -20.70 -4.87 9.13
C ILE A 16 -19.24 -4.37 9.10
N THR A 17 -18.51 -4.58 8.00
CA THR A 17 -17.11 -4.14 7.87
C THR A 17 -16.95 -2.64 7.91
N VAL A 18 -17.86 -1.89 7.28
CA VAL A 18 -17.87 -0.42 7.32
C VAL A 18 -17.97 0.06 8.77
N PHE A 19 -18.79 -0.61 9.59
CA PHE A 19 -18.92 -0.29 11.01
C PHE A 19 -17.62 -0.51 11.78
N TRP A 20 -16.90 -1.62 11.56
CA TRP A 20 -15.60 -1.88 12.21
C TRP A 20 -14.55 -0.81 11.85
N PHE A 21 -14.48 -0.39 10.58
CA PHE A 21 -13.58 0.70 10.17
C PHE A 21 -14.01 2.07 10.74
N ALA A 22 -15.32 2.32 10.81
CA ALA A 22 -15.86 3.52 11.44
C ALA A 22 -15.53 3.56 12.94
N GLU A 23 -15.66 2.43 13.64
CA GLU A 23 -15.34 2.27 15.05
C GLU A 23 -13.84 2.49 15.31
N ALA A 24 -12.96 1.90 14.49
CA ALA A 24 -11.51 2.13 14.58
C ALA A 24 -11.16 3.63 14.44
N THR A 25 -11.80 4.30 13.48
CA THR A 25 -11.61 5.74 13.22
C THR A 25 -12.13 6.59 14.38
N ALA A 26 -13.32 6.27 14.90
CA ALA A 26 -13.92 6.94 16.04
C ALA A 26 -13.08 6.78 17.32
N LEU A 27 -12.60 5.56 17.59
CA LEU A 27 -11.70 5.30 18.72
C LEU A 27 -10.40 6.07 18.61
N MET A 28 -9.82 6.18 17.42
CA MET A 28 -8.62 7.00 17.21
C MET A 28 -8.89 8.49 17.42
N TRP A 29 -10.04 8.99 16.96
CA TRP A 29 -10.45 10.38 17.18
C TRP A 29 -10.64 10.68 18.67
N ILE A 30 -11.32 9.80 19.41
CA ILE A 30 -11.47 9.89 20.87
C ILE A 30 -10.11 9.78 21.56
N SER A 31 -9.23 8.91 21.07
CA SER A 31 -7.87 8.76 21.59
C SER A 31 -7.07 10.04 21.51
N LYS A 32 -7.24 10.82 20.42
CA LYS A 32 -6.65 12.14 20.28
C LYS A 32 -7.22 13.11 21.32
N SER A 33 -8.54 13.13 21.50
CA SER A 33 -9.22 14.01 22.47
C SER A 33 -8.83 13.75 23.92
N ILE A 34 -8.50 12.50 24.27
CA ILE A 34 -8.16 12.08 25.63
C ILE A 34 -6.63 11.96 25.84
N ASN A 35 -5.83 12.10 24.77
CA ASN A 35 -4.37 11.95 24.74
C ASN A 35 -3.85 10.65 25.42
N SER A 36 -4.65 9.57 25.41
CA SER A 36 -4.30 8.32 26.11
C SER A 36 -3.62 7.33 25.16
N LYS A 37 -2.45 6.82 25.55
CA LYS A 37 -1.68 5.83 24.76
C LYS A 37 -2.41 4.50 24.61
N LYS A 38 -3.20 4.11 25.61
CA LYS A 38 -3.96 2.84 25.62
C LYS A 38 -5.05 2.82 24.54
N LEU A 39 -5.77 3.94 24.33
CA LEU A 39 -6.78 4.00 23.27
C LEU A 39 -6.16 3.95 21.87
N VAL A 40 -4.96 4.48 21.67
CA VAL A 40 -4.25 4.41 20.38
C VAL A 40 -3.96 2.96 19.98
N TYR A 41 -3.47 2.15 20.93
CA TYR A 41 -3.27 0.72 20.68
C TYR A 41 -4.61 -0.02 20.50
N GLY A 42 -5.66 0.40 21.20
CA GLY A 42 -7.01 -0.12 21.03
C GLY A 42 -7.56 0.11 19.62
N SER A 43 -7.45 1.33 19.08
CA SER A 43 -7.91 1.64 17.71
C SER A 43 -7.11 0.86 16.66
N TYR A 44 -5.80 0.67 16.88
CA TYR A 44 -4.98 -0.17 16.02
C TYR A 44 -5.40 -1.65 16.06
N ALA A 45 -5.66 -2.20 17.25
CA ALA A 45 -6.12 -3.58 17.40
C ALA A 45 -7.46 -3.80 16.67
N VAL A 46 -8.41 -2.86 16.83
CA VAL A 46 -9.71 -2.90 16.13
C VAL A 46 -9.52 -2.83 14.61
N LEU A 47 -8.60 -1.99 14.12
CA LEU A 47 -8.31 -1.93 12.69
C LEU A 47 -7.71 -3.24 12.15
N VAL A 48 -6.77 -3.86 12.87
CA VAL A 48 -6.18 -5.13 12.46
C VAL A 48 -7.23 -6.24 12.43
N ILE A 49 -8.15 -6.26 13.40
CA ILE A 49 -9.29 -7.19 13.41
C ILE A 49 -10.23 -6.92 12.23
N ALA A 50 -10.56 -5.65 11.98
CA ALA A 50 -11.40 -5.23 10.86
C ALA A 50 -10.82 -5.68 9.51
N LEU A 51 -9.51 -5.56 9.34
CA LEU A 51 -8.78 -6.05 8.17
C LEU A 51 -8.81 -7.56 8.06
N GLY A 52 -8.53 -8.26 9.16
CA GLY A 52 -8.60 -9.72 9.19
C GLY A 52 -9.96 -10.21 8.73
N LYS A 53 -11.05 -9.62 9.27
CA LYS A 53 -12.42 -9.91 8.83
C LYS A 53 -12.66 -9.57 7.37
N PHE A 54 -12.22 -8.39 6.92
CA PHE A 54 -12.40 -7.96 5.54
C PHE A 54 -11.76 -8.96 4.57
N PHE A 55 -10.49 -9.32 4.77
CA PHE A 55 -9.75 -10.21 3.88
C PHE A 55 -10.22 -11.67 3.92
N THR A 56 -10.71 -12.16 5.07
CA THR A 56 -11.07 -13.58 5.23
C THR A 56 -12.53 -13.89 4.95
N ILE A 57 -13.45 -12.97 5.26
CA ILE A 57 -14.89 -13.24 5.21
C ILE A 57 -15.55 -12.37 4.15
N ASP A 58 -15.42 -11.05 4.29
CA ASP A 58 -16.20 -10.13 3.44
C ASP A 58 -15.64 -10.11 2.01
N TYR A 59 -14.35 -10.37 1.83
CA TYR A 59 -13.72 -10.47 0.52
C TYR A 59 -14.26 -11.65 -0.30
N PHE A 60 -14.40 -12.83 0.32
CA PHE A 60 -14.92 -14.02 -0.35
C PHE A 60 -16.39 -13.85 -0.76
N TYR A 61 -17.19 -13.32 0.16
CA TYR A 61 -18.62 -13.11 -0.06
C TYR A 61 -18.91 -12.05 -1.13
N ASN A 62 -18.26 -10.89 -1.08
CA ASN A 62 -18.56 -9.77 -1.98
C ASN A 62 -17.94 -9.91 -3.38
N PHE A 63 -16.87 -10.70 -3.54
CA PHE A 63 -16.26 -10.98 -4.84
C PHE A 63 -16.75 -12.27 -5.50
N GLY A 64 -17.67 -13.00 -4.86
CA GLY A 64 -18.22 -14.24 -5.40
C GLY A 64 -17.13 -15.29 -5.62
N LEU A 65 -16.27 -15.49 -4.62
CA LEU A 65 -15.31 -16.59 -4.61
C LEU A 65 -16.03 -17.84 -4.09
N ASP A 66 -15.90 -18.96 -4.81
CA ASP A 66 -16.32 -20.27 -4.31
C ASP A 66 -15.45 -20.70 -3.12
N ASP A 67 -15.88 -21.69 -2.33
CA ASP A 67 -15.11 -22.27 -1.22
C ASP A 67 -13.73 -22.80 -1.67
N ASN A 68 -13.57 -23.05 -2.98
CA ASN A 68 -12.33 -23.44 -3.64
C ASN A 68 -11.47 -22.26 -4.14
N PHE A 69 -11.74 -21.02 -3.72
CA PHE A 69 -11.03 -19.80 -4.14
C PHE A 69 -11.15 -19.50 -5.65
N VAL A 70 -12.15 -20.08 -6.31
CA VAL A 70 -12.41 -19.86 -7.74
C VAL A 70 -13.30 -18.64 -7.90
N ILE A 71 -12.90 -17.70 -8.76
CA ILE A 71 -13.69 -16.50 -9.08
C ILE A 71 -14.91 -16.95 -9.90
N LEU A 72 -16.12 -16.80 -9.35
CA LEU A 72 -17.33 -16.97 -10.16
C LEU A 72 -17.50 -15.79 -11.13
N PRO A 73 -18.04 -16.03 -12.34
CA PRO A 73 -18.32 -14.98 -13.32
C PRO A 73 -19.57 -14.20 -12.90
N SER A 74 -19.44 -13.41 -11.84
CA SER A 74 -20.53 -12.65 -11.22
C SER A 74 -20.05 -11.26 -10.79
N TYR A 75 -19.30 -10.58 -11.67
CA TYR A 75 -18.73 -9.26 -11.37
C TYR A 75 -19.76 -8.22 -10.88
N THR A 76 -20.99 -8.28 -11.39
CA THR A 76 -22.07 -7.33 -11.05
C THR A 76 -22.70 -7.60 -9.68
N PHE A 77 -22.49 -8.78 -9.09
CA PHE A 77 -23.05 -9.13 -7.78
C PHE A 77 -22.47 -8.19 -6.71
N ASN A 78 -23.35 -7.55 -5.94
CA ASN A 78 -22.98 -6.67 -4.81
C ASN A 78 -21.96 -5.56 -5.14
N ILE A 79 -21.97 -5.06 -6.38
CA ILE A 79 -20.99 -4.08 -6.82
C ILE A 79 -21.04 -2.75 -6.03
N LEU A 80 -22.25 -2.34 -5.61
CA LEU A 80 -22.43 -1.12 -4.82
C LEU A 80 -21.82 -1.27 -3.41
N SER A 81 -22.11 -2.37 -2.71
CA SER A 81 -21.51 -2.62 -1.39
C SER A 81 -20.01 -2.81 -1.49
N ARG A 82 -19.52 -3.47 -2.54
CA ARG A 82 -18.08 -3.62 -2.82
C ARG A 82 -17.35 -2.28 -2.97
N TYR A 83 -17.91 -1.35 -3.76
CA TYR A 83 -17.32 -0.01 -3.90
C TYR A 83 -17.44 0.83 -2.63
N ILE A 84 -18.54 0.71 -1.89
CA ILE A 84 -18.71 1.41 -0.61
C ILE A 84 -17.66 0.93 0.40
N ILE A 85 -17.51 -0.38 0.57
CA ILE A 85 -16.57 -0.96 1.55
C ILE A 85 -15.12 -0.62 1.17
N SER A 86 -14.75 -0.74 -0.11
CA SER A 86 -13.40 -0.40 -0.58
C SER A 86 -13.08 1.09 -0.43
N ALA A 87 -14.01 1.98 -0.80
CA ALA A 87 -13.85 3.41 -0.59
C ALA A 87 -13.72 3.76 0.91
N PHE A 88 -14.57 3.18 1.74
CA PHE A 88 -14.57 3.45 3.18
C PHE A 88 -13.30 2.95 3.87
N LEU A 89 -12.78 1.78 3.47
CA LEU A 89 -11.50 1.25 3.94
C LEU A 89 -10.37 2.21 3.59
N LEU A 90 -10.27 2.65 2.33
CA LEU A 90 -9.20 3.56 1.89
C LEU A 90 -9.25 4.91 2.62
N VAL A 91 -10.46 5.46 2.82
CA VAL A 91 -10.67 6.73 3.54
C VAL A 91 -10.34 6.60 5.03
N SER A 92 -10.75 5.51 5.68
CA SER A 92 -10.47 5.26 7.10
C SER A 92 -8.97 5.20 7.38
N PHE A 93 -8.21 4.49 6.54
CA PHE A 93 -6.75 4.46 6.65
C PHE A 93 -6.10 5.84 6.51
N TYR A 94 -6.52 6.63 5.53
CA TYR A 94 -6.00 7.99 5.36
C TYR A 94 -6.30 8.87 6.58
N GLY A 95 -7.52 8.78 7.11
CA GLY A 95 -7.93 9.45 8.34
C GLY A 95 -7.08 9.07 9.55
N LEU A 96 -6.80 7.78 9.71
CA LEU A 96 -5.97 7.26 10.80
C LEU A 96 -4.51 7.69 10.70
N ILE A 97 -3.92 7.69 9.51
CA ILE A 97 -2.55 8.19 9.29
C ILE A 97 -2.48 9.68 9.64
N LYS A 98 -3.49 10.47 9.23
CA LYS A 98 -3.55 11.91 9.54
C LYS A 98 -3.68 12.16 11.04
N LEU A 99 -4.61 11.48 11.70
CA LEU A 99 -4.83 11.60 13.14
C LEU A 99 -3.59 11.15 13.95
N PHE A 100 -2.93 10.07 13.53
CA PHE A 100 -1.77 9.53 14.24
C PHE A 100 -0.54 10.44 14.12
N LYS A 101 -0.37 11.16 13.00
CA LYS A 101 0.70 12.18 12.85
C LYS A 101 0.59 13.30 13.89
N GLU A 102 -0.61 13.62 14.35
CA GLU A 102 -0.84 14.70 15.32
C GLU A 102 -0.54 14.28 16.77
N ILE A 103 -0.41 12.98 17.05
CA ILE A 103 -0.09 12.45 18.39
C ILE A 103 1.44 12.40 18.56
N LYS A 104 2.02 13.45 19.15
CA LYS A 104 3.49 13.63 19.31
C LYS A 104 4.15 12.70 20.33
N GLU A 105 3.39 12.02 21.18
CA GLU A 105 3.91 11.35 22.39
C GLU A 105 4.27 9.85 22.23
N VAL A 106 4.22 9.31 21.02
CA VAL A 106 4.46 7.88 20.76
C VAL A 106 5.91 7.62 20.35
N LYS A 107 6.66 6.87 21.17
CA LYS A 107 8.00 6.37 20.78
C LYS A 107 7.89 5.52 19.50
N LYS A 108 8.80 5.71 18.54
CA LYS A 108 8.80 5.05 17.20
C LYS A 108 7.58 5.36 16.31
N GLN A 109 6.98 6.54 16.43
CA GLN A 109 5.85 6.99 15.61
C GLN A 109 6.07 6.81 14.09
N HIS A 110 7.29 7.05 13.60
CA HIS A 110 7.64 6.89 12.18
C HIS A 110 7.48 5.44 11.68
N LEU A 111 7.75 4.44 12.52
CA LEU A 111 7.62 3.02 12.17
C LEU A 111 6.14 2.64 12.04
N ILE A 112 5.31 3.08 12.99
CA ILE A 112 3.86 2.81 12.96
C ILE A 112 3.21 3.48 11.74
N ILE A 113 3.59 4.73 11.43
CA ILE A 113 3.12 5.41 10.21
C ILE A 113 3.56 4.65 8.95
N ALA A 114 4.79 4.15 8.90
CA ALA A 114 5.28 3.37 7.76
C ALA A 114 4.52 2.04 7.59
N VAL A 115 4.20 1.36 8.70
CA VAL A 115 3.38 0.14 8.69
C VAL A 115 1.96 0.44 8.18
N LEU A 116 1.33 1.51 8.66
CA LEU A 116 -0.01 1.92 8.19
C LEU A 116 -0.03 2.25 6.70
N TRP A 117 0.98 2.98 6.21
CA TRP A 117 1.13 3.23 4.77
C TRP A 117 1.32 1.94 3.97
N SER A 118 2.15 1.02 4.47
CA SER A 118 2.37 -0.27 3.80
C SER A 118 1.09 -1.08 3.73
N MET A 119 0.33 -1.16 4.84
CA MET A 119 -0.96 -1.84 4.90
C MET A 119 -2.00 -1.21 3.95
N TRP A 120 -2.02 0.12 3.84
CA TRP A 120 -2.89 0.82 2.91
C TRP A 120 -2.56 0.49 1.44
N VAL A 121 -1.29 0.52 1.08
CA VAL A 121 -0.81 0.18 -0.28
C VAL A 121 -1.10 -1.28 -0.62
N ILE A 122 -0.88 -2.22 0.31
CA ILE A 122 -1.18 -3.64 0.11
C ILE A 122 -2.69 -3.85 -0.09
N SER A 123 -3.51 -3.16 0.69
CA SER A 123 -4.98 -3.23 0.56
C SER A 123 -5.43 -2.70 -0.80
N LEU A 124 -4.89 -1.54 -1.21
CA LEU A 124 -5.19 -0.94 -2.51
C LEU A 124 -4.78 -1.88 -3.66
N PHE A 125 -3.57 -2.45 -3.61
CA PHE A 125 -3.11 -3.43 -4.58
C PHE A 125 -4.05 -4.63 -4.70
N THR A 126 -4.44 -5.22 -3.57
CA THR A 126 -5.26 -6.44 -3.55
C THR A 126 -6.69 -6.19 -4.04
N ILE A 127 -7.28 -5.04 -3.67
CA ILE A 127 -8.59 -4.62 -4.15
C ILE A 127 -8.55 -4.44 -5.67
N THR A 128 -7.63 -3.64 -6.20
CA THR A 128 -7.56 -3.40 -7.65
C THR A 128 -7.21 -4.66 -8.42
N ASN A 129 -6.35 -5.53 -7.88
CA ASN A 129 -5.98 -6.79 -8.51
C ASN A 129 -7.20 -7.70 -8.73
N VAL A 130 -8.07 -7.81 -7.74
CA VAL A 130 -9.27 -8.65 -7.88
C VAL A 130 -10.39 -7.96 -8.65
N GLU A 131 -10.54 -6.64 -8.57
CA GLU A 131 -11.46 -5.89 -9.44
C GLU A 131 -11.13 -6.12 -10.92
N VAL A 132 -9.87 -5.90 -11.31
CA VAL A 132 -9.41 -6.12 -12.69
C VAL A 132 -9.57 -7.59 -13.06
N SER A 133 -9.16 -8.51 -12.19
CA SER A 133 -9.30 -9.94 -12.46
C SER A 133 -10.76 -10.37 -12.65
N SER A 134 -11.69 -9.90 -11.80
CA SER A 134 -13.10 -10.28 -11.85
C SER A 134 -13.83 -9.64 -13.04
N PHE A 135 -13.52 -8.37 -13.35
CA PHE A 135 -14.05 -7.67 -14.52
C PHE A 135 -13.66 -8.40 -15.81
N PHE A 136 -12.36 -8.65 -16.00
CA PHE A 136 -11.89 -9.34 -17.20
C PHE A 136 -12.33 -10.80 -17.24
N TYR A 137 -12.42 -11.49 -16.11
CA TYR A 137 -12.96 -12.85 -16.10
C TYR A 137 -14.40 -12.94 -16.63
N THR A 138 -15.23 -11.94 -16.31
CA THR A 138 -16.65 -11.91 -16.71
C THR A 138 -16.83 -11.45 -18.16
N TYR A 139 -16.10 -10.42 -18.61
CA TYR A 139 -16.32 -9.80 -19.93
C TYR A 139 -15.31 -10.21 -21.01
N PHE A 140 -14.05 -10.48 -20.65
CA PHE A 140 -12.93 -10.71 -21.58
C PHE A 140 -11.94 -11.72 -21.00
N SER A 141 -12.38 -12.97 -20.81
CA SER A 141 -11.64 -13.99 -20.05
C SER A 141 -10.23 -14.24 -20.60
N GLU A 142 -10.04 -14.19 -21.92
CA GLU A 142 -8.73 -14.33 -22.58
C GLU A 142 -7.76 -13.19 -22.26
N ALA A 143 -8.27 -11.97 -22.07
CA ALA A 143 -7.44 -10.79 -21.77
C ALA A 143 -7.15 -10.62 -20.26
N ARG A 144 -7.71 -11.47 -19.40
CA ARG A 144 -7.56 -11.38 -17.93
C ARG A 144 -6.10 -11.37 -17.48
N PHE A 145 -5.29 -12.29 -17.99
CA PHE A 145 -3.88 -12.40 -17.59
C PHE A 145 -3.08 -11.17 -17.99
N VAL A 146 -3.29 -10.69 -19.22
CA VAL A 146 -2.67 -9.47 -19.75
C VAL A 146 -3.08 -8.24 -18.92
N ALA A 147 -4.37 -8.09 -18.62
CA ALA A 147 -4.88 -6.96 -17.84
C ALA A 147 -4.30 -6.91 -16.41
N VAL A 148 -4.17 -8.07 -15.75
CA VAL A 148 -3.53 -8.16 -14.43
C VAL A 148 -2.05 -7.79 -14.51
N SER A 149 -1.34 -8.22 -15.56
CA SER A 149 0.07 -7.86 -15.77
C SER A 149 0.26 -6.36 -16.01
N ILE A 150 -0.61 -5.73 -16.81
CA ILE A 150 -0.63 -4.27 -17.00
C ILE A 150 -0.87 -3.55 -15.68
N LEU A 151 -1.82 -4.03 -14.87
CA LEU A 151 -2.08 -3.46 -13.55
C LEU A 151 -0.84 -3.49 -12.66
N TRP A 152 -0.14 -4.64 -12.59
CA TRP A 152 1.07 -4.76 -11.77
C TRP A 152 2.18 -3.83 -12.26
N ALA A 153 2.33 -3.65 -13.57
CA ALA A 153 3.28 -2.71 -14.14
C ALA A 153 2.96 -1.24 -13.76
N ILE A 154 1.69 -0.83 -13.89
CA ILE A 154 1.24 0.51 -13.46
C ILE A 154 1.52 0.71 -11.97
N PHE A 155 1.29 -0.31 -11.15
CA PHE A 155 1.54 -0.26 -9.71
C PHE A 155 3.03 -0.13 -9.40
N ALA A 156 3.89 -0.90 -10.08
CA ALA A 156 5.34 -0.81 -9.95
C ALA A 156 5.87 0.58 -10.35
N ILE A 157 5.37 1.15 -11.45
CA ILE A 157 5.73 2.51 -11.90
C ILE A 157 5.27 3.55 -10.87
N SER A 158 4.05 3.43 -10.35
CA SER A 158 3.51 4.33 -9.33
C SER A 158 4.30 4.28 -8.02
N LEU A 159 4.68 3.08 -7.58
CA LEU A 159 5.56 2.89 -6.42
C LEU A 159 6.96 3.45 -6.66
N MET A 160 7.52 3.28 -7.87
CA MET A 160 8.82 3.85 -8.21
C MET A 160 8.76 5.37 -8.18
N TYR A 161 7.75 5.98 -8.81
CA TYR A 161 7.53 7.42 -8.81
C TYR A 161 7.40 7.99 -7.39
N THR A 162 6.57 7.37 -6.54
CA THR A 162 6.41 7.78 -5.14
C THR A 162 7.67 7.56 -4.32
N GLY A 163 8.39 6.45 -4.52
CA GLY A 163 9.66 6.14 -3.84
C GLY A 163 10.81 7.08 -4.22
N LEU A 164 10.82 7.58 -5.46
CA LEU A 164 11.72 8.63 -5.92
C LEU A 164 11.33 9.98 -5.31
N ARG A 165 10.06 10.39 -5.43
CA ARG A 165 9.57 11.67 -4.90
C ARG A 165 9.74 11.80 -3.37
N LEU A 166 9.55 10.70 -2.64
CA LEU A 166 9.71 10.67 -1.18
C LEU A 166 11.11 10.27 -0.72
N ASN A 167 12.06 10.05 -1.64
CA ASN A 167 13.43 9.62 -1.38
C ASN A 167 13.56 8.33 -0.51
N GLN A 168 12.54 7.47 -0.50
CA GLN A 168 12.54 6.25 0.33
C GLN A 168 13.18 5.07 -0.39
N LYS A 169 14.33 4.60 0.09
CA LYS A 169 15.07 3.46 -0.50
C LYS A 169 14.24 2.17 -0.55
N ILE A 170 13.51 1.88 0.53
CA ILE A 170 12.69 0.66 0.67
C ILE A 170 11.58 0.63 -0.38
N VAL A 171 10.85 1.73 -0.57
CA VAL A 171 9.75 1.81 -1.56
C VAL A 171 10.26 1.56 -2.98
N ARG A 172 11.46 2.05 -3.31
CA ARG A 172 12.10 1.79 -4.61
C ARG A 172 12.53 0.34 -4.79
N GLN A 173 13.04 -0.30 -3.73
CA GLN A 173 13.38 -1.73 -3.78
C GLN A 173 12.14 -2.58 -3.99
N VAL A 174 11.05 -2.27 -3.29
CA VAL A 174 9.75 -2.95 -3.47
C VAL A 174 9.20 -2.73 -4.88
N SER A 175 9.30 -1.52 -5.44
CA SER A 175 8.86 -1.26 -6.80
C SER A 175 9.65 -2.05 -7.84
N ILE A 176 10.97 -2.14 -7.67
CA ILE A 176 11.85 -2.93 -8.55
C ILE A 176 11.55 -4.42 -8.42
N ALA A 177 11.33 -4.93 -7.20
CA ALA A 177 10.97 -6.33 -6.97
C ALA A 177 9.62 -6.66 -7.65
N LEU A 178 8.60 -5.83 -7.46
CA LEU A 178 7.29 -6.01 -8.09
C LEU A 178 7.40 -5.95 -9.62
N PHE A 179 8.22 -5.04 -10.15
CA PHE A 179 8.49 -4.94 -11.57
C PHE A 179 9.13 -6.21 -12.13
N MET A 180 10.18 -6.71 -11.48
CA MET A 180 10.86 -7.96 -11.86
C MET A 180 9.91 -9.15 -11.86
N ILE A 181 9.04 -9.25 -10.85
CA ILE A 181 8.01 -10.28 -10.77
C ILE A 181 7.03 -10.15 -11.95
N THR A 182 6.61 -8.92 -12.27
CA THR A 182 5.69 -8.65 -13.40
C THR A 182 6.31 -9.05 -14.73
N VAL A 183 7.56 -8.64 -14.97
CA VAL A 183 8.33 -9.01 -16.18
C VAL A 183 8.44 -10.53 -16.28
N SER A 184 8.88 -11.19 -15.20
CA SER A 184 9.03 -12.65 -15.17
C SER A 184 7.69 -13.34 -15.45
N LYS A 185 6.61 -12.87 -14.83
CA LYS A 185 5.26 -13.42 -15.06
C LYS A 185 4.84 -13.29 -16.52
N VAL A 186 5.01 -12.13 -17.13
CA VAL A 186 4.72 -11.91 -18.56
C VAL A 186 5.54 -12.88 -19.42
N PHE A 187 6.84 -13.03 -19.17
CA PHE A 187 7.66 -13.98 -19.93
C PHE A 187 7.21 -15.43 -19.78
N PHE A 188 6.94 -15.91 -18.56
CA PHE A 188 6.61 -17.33 -18.35
C PHE A 188 5.18 -17.68 -18.73
N PHE A 189 4.21 -16.84 -18.39
CA PHE A 189 2.78 -17.12 -18.59
C PHE A 189 2.28 -16.64 -19.95
N ASP A 190 2.64 -15.42 -20.39
CA ASP A 190 2.14 -14.90 -21.67
C ASP A 190 2.77 -15.61 -22.89
N ILE A 191 4.00 -16.13 -22.77
CA ILE A 191 4.63 -16.90 -23.86
C ILE A 191 4.06 -18.32 -23.97
N SER A 192 3.64 -18.92 -22.85
CA SER A 192 3.21 -20.33 -22.82
C SER A 192 1.71 -20.51 -23.06
N GLU A 193 0.85 -19.62 -22.54
CA GLU A 193 -0.60 -19.82 -22.54
C GLU A 193 -1.38 -19.03 -23.61
N LEU A 194 -0.80 -17.97 -24.20
CA LEU A 194 -1.55 -17.08 -25.08
C LEU A 194 -1.44 -17.43 -26.58
N GLY A 195 -2.50 -17.13 -27.35
CA GLY A 195 -2.48 -17.18 -28.81
C GLY A 195 -1.44 -16.21 -29.40
N VAL A 196 -0.95 -16.51 -30.61
CA VAL A 196 0.18 -15.81 -31.27
C VAL A 196 0.01 -14.28 -31.27
N SER A 197 -1.21 -13.76 -31.44
CA SER A 197 -1.52 -12.32 -31.47
C SER A 197 -1.24 -11.59 -30.15
N TYR A 198 -1.57 -12.19 -29.01
CA TYR A 198 -1.37 -11.56 -27.70
C TYR A 198 0.10 -11.56 -27.26
N LYS A 199 0.90 -12.52 -27.75
CA LYS A 199 2.35 -12.56 -27.48
C LYS A 199 3.07 -11.31 -28.00
N PHE A 200 2.75 -10.88 -29.22
CA PHE A 200 3.32 -9.66 -29.81
C PHE A 200 2.95 -8.40 -29.00
N ILE A 201 1.70 -8.30 -28.55
CA ILE A 201 1.23 -7.17 -27.73
C ILE A 201 1.96 -7.14 -26.39
N SER A 202 2.10 -8.29 -25.71
CA SER A 202 2.83 -8.38 -24.44
C SER A 202 4.30 -7.94 -24.59
N PHE A 203 5.00 -8.32 -25.66
CA PHE A 203 6.37 -7.87 -25.91
C PHE A 203 6.48 -6.36 -26.14
N ILE A 204 5.54 -5.75 -26.89
CA ILE A 204 5.53 -4.31 -27.13
C ILE A 204 5.28 -3.55 -25.82
N VAL A 205 4.27 -3.98 -25.05
CA VAL A 205 3.94 -3.38 -23.75
C VAL A 205 5.13 -3.48 -22.81
N LEU A 206 5.79 -4.64 -22.75
CA LEU A 206 6.97 -4.86 -21.92
C LEU A 206 8.15 -3.96 -22.33
N GLY A 207 8.42 -3.84 -23.63
CA GLY A 207 9.46 -2.95 -24.15
C GLY A 207 9.21 -1.48 -23.78
N LEU A 208 7.98 -1.01 -23.95
CA LEU A 208 7.58 0.36 -23.55
C LEU A 208 7.78 0.59 -22.05
N ILE A 209 7.37 -0.38 -21.22
CA ILE A 209 7.50 -0.31 -19.77
C ILE A 209 8.99 -0.24 -19.35
N LEU A 210 9.87 -1.03 -19.96
CA LEU A 210 11.32 -1.01 -19.69
C LEU A 210 11.95 0.35 -20.03
N ILE A 211 11.57 0.92 -21.17
CA ILE A 211 12.02 2.25 -21.60
C ILE A 211 11.55 3.32 -20.59
N LEU A 212 10.27 3.27 -20.19
CA LEU A 212 9.70 4.22 -19.25
C LEU A 212 10.41 4.16 -17.88
N THR A 213 10.60 2.95 -17.34
CA THR A 213 11.29 2.76 -16.06
C THR A 213 12.75 3.19 -16.13
N SER A 214 13.47 2.90 -17.21
CA SER A 214 14.85 3.36 -17.43
C SER A 214 14.94 4.89 -17.47
N TYR A 215 14.02 5.54 -18.20
CA TYR A 215 13.92 6.99 -18.26
C TYR A 215 13.65 7.61 -16.87
N LEU A 216 12.68 7.07 -16.12
CA LEU A 216 12.40 7.53 -14.76
C LEU A 216 13.63 7.38 -13.85
N TYR A 217 14.32 6.24 -13.89
CA TYR A 217 15.50 6.02 -13.08
C TYR A 217 16.60 7.05 -13.40
N ARG A 218 16.88 7.30 -14.68
CA ARG A 218 17.92 8.25 -15.09
C ARG A 218 17.58 9.69 -14.66
N LYS A 219 16.33 10.12 -14.86
CA LYS A 219 15.88 11.48 -14.54
C LYS A 219 16.04 11.86 -13.07
N TYR A 220 15.81 10.92 -12.15
CA TYR A 220 15.85 11.18 -10.72
C TYR A 220 17.17 10.75 -10.06
N LYS A 221 18.09 10.13 -10.81
CA LYS A 221 19.40 9.71 -10.28
C LYS A 221 20.25 10.92 -9.86
N ASP A 222 20.21 12.00 -10.63
CA ASP A 222 21.04 13.18 -10.38
C ASP A 222 20.62 13.91 -9.10
N ASP A 223 19.31 14.04 -8.86
CA ASP A 223 18.75 14.58 -7.61
C ASP A 223 19.09 13.70 -6.38
N LEU A 224 19.16 12.38 -6.56
CA LEU A 224 19.48 11.43 -5.48
C LEU A 224 20.94 11.47 -5.05
N ILE A 225 21.87 11.75 -5.96
CA ILE A 225 23.31 11.82 -5.68
C ILE A 225 23.62 13.08 -4.86
N GLY A 226 23.12 14.25 -5.29
CA GLY A 226 23.36 15.51 -4.56
C GLY A 226 22.80 15.52 -3.14
N HIS A 227 21.70 14.80 -2.87
CA HIS A 227 21.12 14.71 -1.53
C HIS A 227 21.91 13.80 -0.56
N ASN A 228 22.68 12.83 -1.09
CA ASN A 228 23.54 11.98 -0.26
C ASN A 228 24.88 12.68 0.03
N GLU A 229 25.49 13.33 -0.97
CA GLU A 229 26.74 14.09 -0.79
C GLU A 229 26.58 15.23 0.23
N SER A 230 25.46 15.96 0.18
CA SER A 230 25.15 17.01 1.16
C SER A 230 24.99 16.47 2.59
N LYS A 231 24.34 15.31 2.76
CA LYS A 231 24.23 14.64 4.07
C LYS A 231 25.58 14.16 4.59
N GLU A 232 26.40 13.57 3.72
CA GLU A 232 27.72 13.05 4.07
C GLU A 232 28.67 14.17 4.46
N ASN A 233 28.72 15.26 3.69
CA ASN A 233 29.50 16.45 4.01
C ASN A 233 29.06 17.10 5.33
N THR A 234 27.76 17.12 5.63
CA THR A 234 27.26 17.65 6.92
C THR A 234 27.72 16.78 8.10
N ILE A 235 27.72 15.46 7.96
CA ILE A 235 28.17 14.53 9.00
C ILE A 235 29.69 14.64 9.22
N VAL A 236 30.46 14.71 8.13
CA VAL A 236 31.92 14.85 8.20
C VAL A 236 32.32 16.18 8.86
N ASN A 237 31.69 17.30 8.48
CA ASN A 237 31.95 18.60 9.08
C ASN A 237 31.61 18.64 10.57
N ASN A 238 30.46 18.09 10.97
CA ASN A 238 30.09 18.02 12.38
C ASN A 238 31.06 17.16 13.21
N ASN A 239 31.57 16.06 12.65
CA ASN A 239 32.56 15.21 13.33
C ASN A 239 33.91 15.93 13.47
N LEU A 240 34.34 16.69 12.45
CA LEU A 240 35.55 17.50 12.51
C LEU A 240 35.43 18.61 13.57
N GLU A 241 34.30 19.32 13.62
CA GLU A 241 34.05 20.33 14.65
C GLU A 241 34.08 19.72 16.05
N ASN A 242 33.39 18.59 16.28
CA ASN A 242 33.38 17.93 17.58
C ASN A 242 34.77 17.48 18.03
N ASN A 243 35.57 16.88 17.13
CA ASN A 243 36.94 16.47 17.44
C ASN A 243 37.82 17.68 17.77
N THR A 244 37.67 18.81 17.05
CA THR A 244 38.45 20.03 17.33
C THR A 244 38.05 20.68 18.65
N VAL A 245 36.81 20.54 19.10
CA VAL A 245 36.33 21.03 20.39
C VAL A 245 36.84 20.14 21.53
N GLU A 246 36.84 18.81 21.36
CA GLU A 246 37.44 17.88 22.32
C GLU A 246 38.95 18.09 22.49
N GLU A 247 39.68 18.31 21.39
CA GLU A 247 41.12 18.62 21.45
C GLU A 247 41.39 19.95 22.15
N ARG A 248 40.55 20.98 21.97
CA ARG A 248 40.70 22.26 22.68
C ARG A 248 40.42 22.13 24.17
N ASN A 249 39.36 21.43 24.56
CA ASN A 249 39.00 21.25 25.97
C ASN A 249 40.07 20.43 26.72
N ASN A 250 40.63 19.38 26.08
CA ASN A 250 41.70 18.58 26.67
C ASN A 250 43.01 19.38 26.86
N ASN A 251 43.25 20.41 26.04
CA ASN A 251 44.44 21.25 26.15
C ASN A 251 44.28 22.40 27.16
N GLU A 252 43.05 22.74 27.59
CA GLU A 252 42.79 23.76 28.61
C GLU A 252 42.77 23.18 30.04
N GLU A 253 42.61 21.85 30.19
CA GLU A 253 42.63 21.15 31.49
C GLU A 253 44.04 20.67 31.93
N VAL A 254 45.08 20.87 31.11
CA VAL A 254 46.49 20.50 31.37
C VAL A 254 47.34 21.74 31.61
#